data_AF-A0A9W9Z9T3-F1
#
_entry.id   AF-A0A9W9Z9T3-F1
#
_cell.length_a   1.000
_cell.length_b   1.000
_cell.length_c   1.000
_cell.angle_alpha   90.00
_cell.angle_beta   90.00
_cell.angle_gamma   90.00
#
_symmetry.space_group_name_H-M   'P 1'
#
loop_
_entity.id
_entity.type
_entity.pdbx_description
1 polymer ?
#
loop_
_entity_poly.entity_id
_entity_poly.type
_entity_poly.pdbx_seq_one_letter_code
_entity_poly.pdbx_strand_id
1 'polypeptide(L)'
;MASASSGSSHHGLTENQKRWLVAGIALNKILMPQIRPYVEQGIKTEYNNLKTSHNIDGQSTSGRLKKWPQPLKYENINGNDGHPKLSGGKYDYSLFDCRVASHVDFARLYVENYMAKFNAFDDHCDASAVVSLLGRVPVFSAAVKTAAGDVRMARNDWAHCVFSKWDQVKFLQSFTEMEQLVKVMALPIADEGKLLGDLKDWETKGNSVLFILARNGILAIKKNSHRCYIIYTQRMYNLCDVIQYSFLITYRSMFLFDDLKRPNTMNINCIPITAYIILCVSKS
;
A
#
# COMPACT_ATOMS: atom_id res chain seq x y z
N MET A 1 -37.10 -4.33 44.35
CA MET A 1 -35.99 -3.37 44.20
C MET A 1 -35.20 -3.75 42.97
N ALA A 2 -35.24 -2.91 41.93
CA ALA A 2 -34.44 -3.10 40.72
C ALA A 2 -33.02 -2.59 40.98
N SER A 3 -32.02 -3.37 40.56
CA SER A 3 -30.67 -2.87 40.34
C SER A 3 -30.33 -3.17 38.88
N ALA A 4 -30.46 -2.14 38.05
CA ALA A 4 -29.93 -2.11 36.71
C ALA A 4 -28.44 -1.75 36.80
N SER A 5 -27.57 -2.69 36.46
CA SER A 5 -26.14 -2.45 36.29
C SER A 5 -25.89 -1.92 34.87
N SER A 6 -25.62 -0.62 34.81
CA SER A 6 -25.13 0.12 33.65
C SER A 6 -23.82 -0.46 33.11
N GLY A 7 -23.87 -1.05 31.90
CA GLY A 7 -22.70 -1.35 31.07
C GLY A 7 -22.66 -0.39 29.88
N SER A 8 -21.99 0.73 30.06
CA SER A 8 -21.81 1.81 29.08
C SER A 8 -21.30 1.34 27.71
N SER A 9 -21.95 1.84 26.66
CA SER A 9 -21.61 1.73 25.24
C SER A 9 -20.24 2.33 24.90
N HIS A 10 -19.23 1.51 24.61
CA HIS A 10 -17.97 1.98 24.03
C HIS A 10 -17.94 1.73 22.51
N HIS A 11 -18.60 2.60 21.74
CA HIS A 11 -18.46 2.67 20.27
C HIS A 11 -17.32 3.63 19.88
N GLY A 12 -16.09 3.33 20.28
CA GLY A 12 -14.93 4.15 19.95
C GLY A 12 -13.71 3.30 19.60
N LEU A 13 -12.90 3.76 18.64
CA LEU A 13 -11.59 3.17 18.36
C LEU A 13 -10.67 3.39 19.57
N THR A 14 -9.91 2.36 19.94
CA THR A 14 -8.81 2.51 20.92
C THR A 14 -7.71 3.41 20.37
N GLU A 15 -6.90 4.04 21.23
CA GLU A 15 -5.79 4.90 20.78
C GLU A 15 -4.81 4.17 19.85
N ASN A 16 -4.49 2.91 20.15
CA ASN A 16 -3.61 2.12 19.30
C ASN A 16 -4.24 1.79 17.93
N GLN A 17 -5.55 1.59 17.87
CA GLN A 17 -6.26 1.42 16.60
C GLN A 17 -6.27 2.72 15.78
N LYS A 18 -6.43 3.87 16.42
CA LYS A 18 -6.32 5.18 15.75
C LYS A 18 -4.92 5.38 15.17
N ARG A 19 -3.88 5.16 15.97
CA ARG A 19 -2.46 5.25 15.53
C ARG A 19 -2.17 4.33 14.34
N TRP A 20 -2.59 3.06 14.44
CA TRP A 20 -2.46 2.09 13.35
C TRP A 20 -3.14 2.58 12.06
N LEU A 21 -4.34 3.16 12.18
CA LEU A 21 -5.09 3.66 11.04
C LEU A 21 -4.47 4.93 10.44
N VAL A 22 -4.07 5.89 11.27
CA VAL A 22 -3.38 7.12 10.82
C VAL A 22 -2.10 6.77 10.07
N ALA A 23 -1.25 5.91 10.63
CA ALA A 23 -0.01 5.50 9.98
C ALA A 23 -0.29 4.78 8.64
N GLY A 24 -1.32 3.92 8.59
CA GLY A 24 -1.76 3.27 7.37
C GLY A 24 -2.22 4.23 6.27
N ILE A 25 -2.99 5.26 6.65
CA ILE A 25 -3.47 6.29 5.72
C ILE A 25 -2.29 7.13 5.23
N ALA A 26 -1.44 7.62 6.12
CA ALA A 26 -0.24 8.38 5.77
C ALA A 26 0.63 7.58 4.79
N LEU A 27 0.89 6.30 5.09
CA LEU A 27 1.67 5.42 4.23
C LEU A 27 1.04 5.27 2.84
N ASN A 28 -0.21 4.81 2.75
CA ASN A 28 -0.80 4.36 1.49
C ASN A 28 -1.42 5.49 0.65
N LYS A 29 -1.81 6.61 1.27
CA LYS A 29 -2.57 7.68 0.60
C LYS A 29 -1.81 9.00 0.53
N ILE A 30 -0.80 9.19 1.38
CA ILE A 30 0.04 10.38 1.34
C ILE A 30 1.39 10.03 0.73
N LEU A 31 2.12 9.09 1.32
CA LEU A 31 3.47 8.75 0.88
C LEU A 31 3.47 8.00 -0.47
N MET A 32 2.81 6.83 -0.57
CA MET A 32 2.93 5.99 -1.77
C MET A 32 2.58 6.72 -3.09
N PRO A 33 1.47 7.48 -3.19
CA PRO A 33 1.14 8.17 -4.43
C PRO A 33 2.20 9.18 -4.88
N GLN A 34 2.86 9.86 -3.95
CA GLN A 34 3.87 10.87 -4.28
C GLN A 34 5.21 10.24 -4.67
N ILE A 35 5.56 9.06 -4.14
CA ILE A 35 6.86 8.44 -4.43
C ILE A 35 6.84 7.49 -5.63
N ARG A 36 5.69 6.98 -6.06
CA ARG A 36 5.57 6.10 -7.23
C ARG A 36 6.20 6.68 -8.50
N PRO A 37 6.01 7.96 -8.87
CA PRO A 37 6.66 8.56 -10.03
C PRO A 37 8.20 8.55 -9.92
N TYR A 38 8.73 8.83 -8.73
CA TYR A 38 10.17 8.76 -8.46
C TYR A 38 10.70 7.33 -8.67
N VAL A 39 9.98 6.32 -8.15
CA VAL A 39 10.36 4.91 -8.33
C VAL A 39 10.30 4.53 -9.80
N GLU A 40 9.22 4.85 -10.50
CA GLU A 40 9.07 4.56 -11.92
C GLU A 40 10.20 5.16 -12.76
N GLN A 41 10.59 6.40 -12.46
CA GLN A 41 11.68 7.06 -13.17
C GLN A 41 13.02 6.33 -12.95
N GLY A 42 13.33 5.94 -11.71
CA GLY A 42 14.53 5.14 -11.41
C GLY A 42 14.53 3.80 -12.16
N ILE A 43 13.39 3.11 -12.15
CA ILE A 43 13.19 1.83 -12.86
C ILE A 43 13.39 2.00 -14.36
N LYS A 44 12.83 3.04 -14.98
CA LYS A 44 13.01 3.34 -16.41
C LYS A 44 14.48 3.55 -16.76
N THR A 45 15.20 4.33 -15.95
CA THR A 45 16.63 4.58 -16.14
C THR A 45 17.43 3.28 -16.10
N GLU A 46 17.22 2.45 -15.09
CA GLU A 46 17.94 1.19 -14.93
C GLU A 46 17.60 0.16 -16.01
N TYR A 47 16.32 0.06 -16.37
CA TYR A 47 15.86 -0.79 -17.46
C TYR A 47 16.51 -0.38 -18.79
N ASN A 48 16.53 0.90 -19.14
CA ASN A 48 17.15 1.38 -20.38
C ASN A 48 18.66 1.15 -20.42
N ASN A 49 19.33 1.27 -19.26
CA ASN A 49 20.73 0.90 -19.13
C ASN A 49 20.95 -0.58 -19.46
N LEU A 50 20.17 -1.49 -18.86
CA LEU A 50 20.30 -2.94 -19.09
C LEU A 50 19.82 -3.39 -20.46
N LYS A 51 18.84 -2.69 -21.04
CA LYS A 51 18.45 -2.85 -22.43
C LYS A 51 19.64 -2.61 -23.35
N THR A 52 20.39 -1.54 -23.11
CA THR A 52 21.54 -1.16 -23.94
C THR A 52 22.77 -2.04 -23.68
N SER A 53 23.08 -2.32 -22.42
CA SER A 53 24.32 -3.01 -22.03
C SER A 53 24.22 -4.54 -22.02
N HIS A 54 23.02 -5.09 -21.83
CA HIS A 54 22.80 -6.54 -21.64
C HIS A 54 21.68 -7.11 -22.54
N ASN A 55 21.12 -6.30 -23.44
CA ASN A 55 20.02 -6.68 -24.33
C ASN A 55 18.86 -7.35 -23.57
N ILE A 56 18.51 -6.83 -22.38
CA ILE A 56 17.61 -7.51 -21.44
C ILE A 56 16.22 -7.80 -22.01
N ASP A 57 15.77 -6.99 -22.97
CA ASP A 57 14.50 -7.12 -23.68
C ASP A 57 14.51 -8.18 -24.78
N GLY A 58 15.70 -8.61 -25.24
CA GLY A 58 15.88 -9.65 -26.26
C GLY A 58 16.48 -10.95 -25.76
N GLN A 59 16.57 -11.17 -24.44
CA GLN A 59 17.27 -12.33 -23.89
C GLN A 59 16.55 -13.65 -24.16
N SER A 60 17.32 -14.67 -24.53
CA SER A 60 16.87 -16.05 -24.54
C SER A 60 16.91 -16.65 -23.14
N THR A 61 16.20 -17.76 -22.96
CA THR A 61 16.13 -18.49 -21.70
C THR A 61 17.51 -18.94 -21.18
N SER A 62 18.40 -19.39 -22.07
CA SER A 62 19.75 -19.83 -21.74
C SER A 62 20.72 -18.67 -21.49
N GLY A 63 20.54 -17.55 -22.19
CA GLY A 63 21.39 -16.35 -22.12
C GLY A 63 20.92 -15.28 -21.12
N ARG A 64 19.84 -15.52 -20.36
CA ARG A 64 19.24 -14.51 -19.47
C ARG A 64 20.20 -14.02 -18.38
N LEU A 65 20.05 -12.75 -18.02
CA LEU A 65 20.75 -12.13 -16.90
C LEU A 65 20.22 -12.66 -15.58
N LYS A 66 20.94 -13.57 -14.92
CA LYS A 66 20.41 -14.23 -13.70
C LYS A 66 20.36 -13.32 -12.47
N LYS A 67 21.21 -12.29 -12.40
CA LYS A 67 21.33 -11.39 -11.24
C LYS A 67 21.74 -9.98 -11.67
N TRP A 68 21.23 -8.96 -10.98
CA TRP A 68 21.68 -7.57 -11.12
C TRP A 68 21.23 -6.65 -9.96
N PRO A 69 22.10 -6.33 -9.00
CA PRO A 69 23.12 -7.23 -8.47
C PRO A 69 22.50 -8.44 -7.75
N GLN A 70 21.20 -8.37 -7.42
CA GLN A 70 20.43 -9.42 -6.74
C GLN A 70 19.83 -10.41 -7.75
N PRO A 71 19.47 -11.64 -7.34
CA PRO A 71 18.79 -12.60 -8.21
C PRO A 71 17.51 -12.02 -8.83
N LEU A 72 17.34 -12.18 -10.14
CA LEU A 72 16.18 -11.70 -10.88
C LEU A 72 15.12 -12.81 -10.97
N LYS A 73 13.89 -12.47 -10.56
CA LYS A 73 12.75 -13.39 -10.47
C LYS A 73 11.95 -13.45 -11.76
N TYR A 74 12.49 -14.14 -12.77
CA TYR A 74 11.81 -14.30 -14.06
C TYR A 74 10.47 -15.04 -13.98
N GLU A 75 10.20 -15.77 -12.89
CA GLU A 75 8.88 -16.33 -12.62
C GLU A 75 7.77 -15.26 -12.53
N ASN A 76 8.11 -13.99 -12.29
CA ASN A 76 7.15 -12.90 -12.10
C ASN A 76 6.69 -12.21 -13.39
N ILE A 77 7.19 -12.62 -14.56
CA ILE A 77 6.86 -11.99 -15.84
C ILE A 77 6.33 -13.02 -16.84
N ASN A 78 5.68 -12.55 -17.90
CA ASN A 78 5.24 -13.36 -19.05
C ASN A 78 4.39 -14.61 -18.70
N GLY A 79 3.75 -14.62 -17.52
CA GLY A 79 2.98 -15.78 -17.03
C GLY A 79 3.84 -17.00 -16.66
N ASN A 80 5.14 -16.79 -16.43
CA ASN A 80 6.09 -17.88 -16.17
C ASN A 80 5.78 -18.66 -14.88
N ASP A 81 5.08 -18.06 -13.92
CA ASP A 81 4.65 -18.73 -12.69
C ASP A 81 3.54 -19.77 -12.90
N GLY A 82 2.87 -19.75 -14.05
CA GLY A 82 1.88 -20.74 -14.47
C GLY A 82 2.48 -22.05 -14.98
N HIS A 83 3.80 -22.10 -15.25
CA HIS A 83 4.44 -23.33 -15.73
C HIS A 83 4.53 -24.42 -14.64
N PRO A 84 4.43 -25.71 -15.04
CA PRO A 84 4.63 -26.81 -14.12
C PRO A 84 5.97 -26.72 -13.40
N LYS A 85 5.95 -26.97 -12.10
CA LYS A 85 7.18 -27.04 -11.29
C LYS A 85 7.80 -28.43 -11.45
N LEU A 86 9.12 -28.48 -11.43
CA LEU A 86 9.89 -29.72 -11.34
C LEU A 86 9.61 -30.44 -10.01
N SER A 87 9.97 -31.72 -9.93
CA SER A 87 9.98 -32.48 -8.68
C SER A 87 10.73 -31.68 -7.60
N GLY A 88 10.09 -31.45 -6.46
CA GLY A 88 10.62 -30.62 -5.37
C GLY A 88 10.25 -29.13 -5.43
N GLY A 89 9.31 -28.73 -6.30
CA GLY A 89 8.71 -27.40 -6.29
C GLY A 89 9.57 -26.29 -6.91
N LYS A 90 10.64 -26.66 -7.63
CA LYS A 90 11.52 -25.72 -8.34
C LYS A 90 10.93 -25.33 -9.69
N TYR A 91 11.18 -24.10 -10.13
CA TYR A 91 10.82 -23.67 -11.47
C TYR A 91 11.69 -24.35 -12.53
N ASP A 92 11.05 -24.83 -13.59
CA ASP A 92 11.74 -25.21 -14.82
C ASP A 92 12.00 -23.97 -15.65
N TYR A 93 13.16 -23.36 -15.42
CA TYR A 93 13.55 -22.17 -16.16
C TYR A 93 13.69 -22.41 -17.66
N SER A 94 13.81 -23.65 -18.15
CA SER A 94 13.93 -23.91 -19.60
C SER A 94 12.66 -23.55 -20.38
N LEU A 95 11.52 -23.48 -19.70
CA LEU A 95 10.22 -23.13 -20.26
C LEU A 95 9.93 -21.63 -20.28
N PHE A 96 10.73 -20.83 -19.58
CA PHE A 96 10.42 -19.43 -19.33
C PHE A 96 10.66 -18.55 -20.55
N ASP A 97 9.71 -17.67 -20.85
CA ASP A 97 9.96 -16.49 -21.66
C ASP A 97 10.68 -15.44 -20.80
N CYS A 98 11.97 -15.24 -21.07
CA CYS A 98 12.84 -14.36 -20.29
C CYS A 98 12.97 -12.95 -20.90
N ARG A 99 12.18 -12.61 -21.93
CA ARG A 99 12.21 -11.28 -22.54
C ARG A 99 11.56 -10.27 -21.59
N VAL A 100 12.32 -9.24 -21.21
CA VAL A 100 11.83 -8.15 -20.36
C VAL A 100 11.32 -7.04 -21.28
N ALA A 101 10.04 -7.11 -21.68
CA ALA A 101 9.49 -6.24 -22.72
C ALA A 101 9.32 -4.78 -22.29
N SER A 102 9.22 -4.52 -20.98
CA SER A 102 8.92 -3.20 -20.43
C SER A 102 9.67 -2.92 -19.13
N HIS A 103 9.69 -1.64 -18.74
CA HIS A 103 10.19 -1.24 -17.41
C HIS A 103 9.32 -1.79 -16.27
N VAL A 104 8.04 -2.09 -16.54
CA VAL A 104 7.14 -2.74 -15.58
C VAL A 104 7.56 -4.21 -15.36
N ASP A 105 7.83 -4.95 -16.44
CA ASP A 105 8.36 -6.31 -16.34
C ASP A 105 9.70 -6.33 -15.60
N PHE A 106 10.57 -5.35 -15.91
CA PHE A 106 11.83 -5.18 -15.21
C PHE A 106 11.62 -4.98 -13.70
N ALA A 107 10.66 -4.16 -13.28
CA ALA A 107 10.34 -3.96 -11.86
C ALA A 107 9.85 -5.27 -11.20
N ARG A 108 9.02 -6.04 -11.89
CA ARG A 108 8.50 -7.32 -11.38
C ARG A 108 9.60 -8.33 -11.04
N LEU A 109 10.77 -8.26 -11.70
CA LEU A 109 11.91 -9.13 -11.39
C LEU A 109 12.49 -8.93 -9.97
N TYR A 110 12.24 -7.79 -9.32
CA TYR A 110 12.81 -7.46 -8.01
C TYR A 110 11.88 -7.70 -6.81
N VAL A 111 10.59 -7.96 -7.05
CA VAL A 111 9.60 -8.13 -5.98
C VAL A 111 9.25 -9.60 -5.75
N GLU A 112 8.60 -9.92 -4.64
CA GLU A 112 8.09 -11.28 -4.43
C GLU A 112 6.90 -11.57 -5.35
N ASN A 113 6.67 -12.84 -5.69
CA ASN A 113 5.62 -13.23 -6.66
C ASN A 113 4.22 -12.69 -6.30
N TYR A 114 3.86 -12.69 -5.02
CA TYR A 114 2.57 -12.15 -4.57
C TYR A 114 2.43 -10.62 -4.78
N MET A 115 3.55 -9.89 -4.89
CA MET A 115 3.59 -8.46 -5.16
C MET A 115 3.61 -8.13 -6.66
N ALA A 116 3.97 -9.08 -7.53
CA ALA A 116 4.25 -8.85 -8.95
C ALA A 116 3.01 -8.64 -9.84
N LYS A 117 1.84 -8.38 -9.25
CA LYS A 117 0.55 -8.32 -9.94
C LYS A 117 0.22 -6.95 -10.56
N PHE A 118 1.03 -5.92 -10.31
CA PHE A 118 0.81 -4.58 -10.84
C PHE A 118 1.18 -4.50 -12.32
N ASN A 119 0.39 -3.76 -13.12
CA ASN A 119 0.64 -3.51 -14.54
C ASN A 119 1.17 -2.10 -14.83
N ALA A 120 1.17 -1.22 -13.84
CA ALA A 120 1.64 0.16 -13.91
C ALA A 120 2.08 0.62 -12.51
N PHE A 121 2.73 1.78 -12.44
CA PHE A 121 3.10 2.45 -11.18
C PHE A 121 1.95 3.30 -10.64
N ASP A 122 0.76 2.71 -10.55
CA ASP A 122 -0.47 3.31 -10.05
C ASP A 122 -0.89 2.67 -8.72
N ASP A 123 -2.17 2.75 -8.36
CA ASP A 123 -2.69 2.16 -7.13
C ASP A 123 -2.59 0.63 -7.05
N HIS A 124 -2.37 -0.07 -8.17
CA HIS A 124 -2.09 -1.51 -8.19
C HIS A 124 -0.65 -1.83 -7.78
N CYS A 125 0.27 -0.87 -7.94
CA CYS A 125 1.62 -0.95 -7.36
C CYS A 125 1.53 -0.52 -5.89
N ASP A 126 1.18 -1.49 -5.05
CA ASP A 126 0.92 -1.25 -3.63
C ASP A 126 2.19 -0.85 -2.85
N ALA A 127 2.00 -0.46 -1.59
CA ALA A 127 3.11 -0.06 -0.72
C ALA A 127 4.18 -1.15 -0.57
N SER A 128 3.81 -2.44 -0.70
CA SER A 128 4.75 -3.56 -0.58
C SER A 128 5.72 -3.62 -1.74
N ALA A 129 5.20 -3.45 -2.96
CA ALA A 129 5.99 -3.43 -4.17
C ALA A 129 6.89 -2.19 -4.19
N VAL A 130 6.33 -0.99 -3.95
CA VAL A 130 7.06 0.28 -4.03
C VAL A 130 8.29 0.31 -3.11
N VAL A 131 8.14 -0.03 -1.83
CA VAL A 131 9.30 -0.03 -0.90
C VAL A 131 10.29 -1.16 -1.18
N SER A 132 9.82 -2.28 -1.75
CA SER A 132 10.72 -3.37 -2.17
C SER A 132 11.58 -2.98 -3.37
N LEU A 133 11.02 -2.24 -4.32
CA LEU A 133 11.75 -1.71 -5.48
C LEU A 133 12.83 -0.72 -5.04
N LEU A 134 12.48 0.25 -4.18
CA LEU A 134 13.42 1.21 -3.61
C LEU A 134 14.59 0.51 -2.90
N GLY A 135 14.31 -0.57 -2.16
CA GLY A 135 15.32 -1.32 -1.41
C GLY A 135 16.22 -2.24 -2.24
N ARG A 136 15.80 -2.62 -3.46
CA ARG A 136 16.46 -3.70 -4.22
C ARG A 136 17.05 -3.27 -5.56
N VAL A 137 16.46 -2.28 -6.22
CA VAL A 137 16.91 -1.89 -7.57
C VAL A 137 18.23 -1.10 -7.48
N PRO A 138 19.25 -1.48 -8.26
CA PRO A 138 20.60 -0.90 -8.14
C PRO A 138 20.67 0.62 -8.26
N VAL A 139 19.85 1.24 -9.12
CA VAL A 139 19.83 2.70 -9.38
C VAL A 139 19.65 3.56 -8.13
N PHE A 140 18.97 3.06 -7.10
CA PHE A 140 18.71 3.83 -5.89
C PHE A 140 19.93 3.85 -4.96
N SER A 141 20.18 5.00 -4.34
CA SER A 141 21.32 5.20 -3.44
C SER A 141 21.24 4.30 -2.20
N ALA A 142 22.37 4.07 -1.54
CA ALA A 142 22.41 3.30 -0.29
C ALA A 142 21.53 3.94 0.81
N ALA A 143 21.46 5.27 0.86
CA ALA A 143 20.61 6.00 1.79
C ALA A 143 19.11 5.74 1.53
N VAL A 144 18.69 5.80 0.26
CA VAL A 144 17.31 5.47 -0.14
C VAL A 144 16.96 4.02 0.19
N LYS A 145 17.86 3.08 -0.14
CA LYS A 145 17.67 1.65 0.16
C LYS A 145 17.50 1.38 1.66
N THR A 146 18.30 2.05 2.49
CA THR A 146 18.24 1.92 3.96
C THR A 146 16.90 2.44 4.49
N ALA A 147 16.53 3.68 4.14
CA ALA A 147 15.28 4.29 4.60
C ALA A 147 14.05 3.52 4.10
N ALA A 148 14.07 3.00 2.87
CA ALA A 148 13.01 2.13 2.36
C ALA A 148 12.91 0.81 3.14
N GLY A 149 14.03 0.29 3.64
CA GLY A 149 14.09 -0.84 4.55
C GLY A 149 13.33 -0.59 5.85
N ASP A 150 13.51 0.59 6.45
CA ASP A 150 12.84 0.99 7.68
C ASP A 150 11.32 1.15 7.47
N VAL A 151 10.92 1.90 6.43
CA VAL A 151 9.50 2.06 6.07
C VAL A 151 8.85 0.71 5.76
N ARG A 152 9.57 -0.23 5.14
CA ARG A 152 9.08 -1.60 4.88
C ARG A 152 8.79 -2.34 6.19
N MET A 153 9.60 -2.16 7.24
CA MET A 153 9.32 -2.76 8.56
C MET A 153 8.05 -2.19 9.18
N ALA A 154 7.87 -0.87 9.17
CA ALA A 154 6.63 -0.23 9.64
C ALA A 154 5.40 -0.70 8.84
N ARG A 155 5.51 -0.80 7.50
CA ARG A 155 4.44 -1.33 6.64
C ARG A 155 4.07 -2.76 7.00
N ASN A 156 5.06 -3.63 7.24
CA ASN A 156 4.79 -5.02 7.61
C ASN A 156 4.07 -5.12 8.95
N ASP A 157 4.54 -4.37 9.97
CA ASP A 157 3.85 -4.29 11.27
C ASP A 157 2.41 -3.77 11.12
N TRP A 158 2.18 -2.86 10.17
CA TRP A 158 0.86 -2.32 9.86
C TRP A 158 -0.03 -3.40 9.22
N ALA A 159 0.46 -4.09 8.20
CA ALA A 159 -0.28 -5.12 7.48
C ALA A 159 -0.71 -6.30 8.38
N HIS A 160 0.09 -6.64 9.40
CA HIS A 160 -0.27 -7.70 10.35
C HIS A 160 -1.39 -7.32 11.35
N CYS A 161 -1.77 -6.04 11.41
CA CYS A 161 -2.88 -5.55 12.24
C CYS A 161 -2.76 -5.91 13.73
N VAL A 162 -1.54 -5.94 14.27
CA VAL A 162 -1.30 -6.20 15.70
C VAL A 162 -1.39 -4.88 16.46
N PHE A 163 -2.61 -4.45 16.81
CA PHE A 163 -2.85 -3.12 17.37
C PHE A 163 -2.03 -2.83 18.63
N SER A 164 -1.74 -3.81 19.48
CA SER A 164 -0.91 -3.59 20.67
C SER A 164 0.51 -3.09 20.37
N LYS A 165 1.05 -3.33 19.16
CA LYS A 165 2.34 -2.78 18.72
C LYS A 165 2.31 -1.28 18.40
N TRP A 166 1.13 -0.71 18.19
CA TRP A 166 0.94 0.67 17.74
C TRP A 166 0.78 1.63 18.92
N ASP A 167 1.73 1.55 19.86
CA ASP A 167 1.86 2.55 20.92
C ASP A 167 2.37 3.89 20.36
N GLN A 168 2.53 4.89 21.24
CA GLN A 168 2.98 6.21 20.83
C GLN A 168 4.39 6.19 20.22
N VAL A 169 5.29 5.37 20.74
CA VAL A 169 6.69 5.31 20.31
C VAL A 169 6.75 4.73 18.90
N LYS A 170 6.11 3.58 18.67
CA LYS A 170 6.06 2.96 17.34
C LYS A 170 5.37 3.86 16.31
N PHE A 171 4.30 4.54 16.72
CA PHE A 171 3.60 5.48 15.86
C PHE A 171 4.52 6.61 15.40
N LEU A 172 5.17 7.32 16.33
CA LEU A 172 6.09 8.42 15.99
C LEU A 172 7.27 7.93 15.15
N GLN A 173 7.85 6.78 15.52
CA GLN A 173 8.94 6.17 14.77
C GLN A 173 8.54 5.91 13.31
N SER A 174 7.32 5.43 13.05
CA SER A 174 6.86 5.19 11.67
C SER A 174 6.79 6.47 10.84
N PHE A 175 6.42 7.61 11.43
CA PHE A 175 6.45 8.90 10.74
C PHE A 175 7.86 9.39 10.50
N THR A 176 8.76 9.26 11.49
CA THR A 176 10.19 9.57 11.31
C THR A 176 10.81 8.77 10.17
N GLU A 177 10.49 7.48 10.05
CA GLU A 177 10.97 6.62 8.95
C GLU A 177 10.43 7.07 7.59
N MET A 178 9.14 7.42 7.50
CA MET A 178 8.54 7.96 6.27
C MET A 178 9.17 9.30 5.87
N GLU A 179 9.35 10.23 6.82
CA GLU A 179 10.00 11.52 6.57
C GLU A 179 11.45 11.36 6.14
N GLN A 180 12.19 10.45 6.77
CA GLN A 180 13.58 10.18 6.42
C GLN A 180 13.67 9.64 4.99
N LEU A 181 12.75 8.75 4.59
CA LEU A 181 12.68 8.28 3.20
C LEU A 181 12.46 9.46 2.23
N VAL A 182 11.55 10.37 2.55
CA VAL A 182 11.28 11.56 1.73
C VAL A 182 12.54 12.41 1.55
N LYS A 183 13.25 12.70 2.64
CA LYS A 183 14.48 13.52 2.62
C LYS A 183 15.61 12.89 1.80
N VAL A 184 15.81 11.57 1.90
CA VAL A 184 16.93 10.90 1.19
C VAL A 184 16.67 10.69 -0.31
N MET A 185 15.41 10.73 -0.75
CA MET A 185 15.09 10.69 -2.18
C MET A 185 15.45 12.00 -2.88
N ALA A 186 15.60 13.10 -2.12
CA ALA A 186 15.89 14.44 -2.63
C ALA A 186 14.92 14.85 -3.74
N LEU A 187 13.62 14.83 -3.42
CA LEU A 187 12.57 15.24 -4.35
C LEU A 187 12.71 16.75 -4.65
N PRO A 188 12.08 17.27 -5.73
CA PRO A 188 12.02 18.71 -5.94
C PRO A 188 11.52 19.44 -4.68
N ILE A 189 12.16 20.56 -4.31
CA ILE A 189 11.96 21.25 -3.01
C ILE A 189 10.48 21.49 -2.70
N ALA A 190 9.69 21.88 -3.70
CA ALA A 190 8.25 22.12 -3.54
C ALA A 190 7.48 20.83 -3.20
N ASP A 191 7.82 19.71 -3.86
CA ASP A 191 7.17 18.42 -3.65
C ASP A 191 7.59 17.81 -2.32
N GLU A 192 8.88 17.92 -1.97
CA GLU A 192 9.41 17.50 -0.67
C GLU A 192 8.73 18.25 0.48
N GLY A 193 8.73 19.59 0.43
CA GLY A 193 8.15 20.42 1.48
C GLY A 193 6.66 20.15 1.67
N LYS A 194 5.91 19.99 0.57
CA LYS A 194 4.49 19.64 0.61
C LYS A 194 4.28 18.26 1.25
N LEU A 195 5.01 17.24 0.80
CA LEU A 195 4.85 15.88 1.31
C LEU A 195 5.23 15.77 2.79
N LEU A 196 6.31 16.42 3.22
CA LEU A 196 6.68 16.50 4.64
C LEU A 196 5.60 17.23 5.47
N GLY A 197 5.03 18.31 4.94
CA GLY A 197 3.91 19.01 5.56
C GLY A 197 2.68 18.12 5.72
N ASP A 198 2.29 17.40 4.66
CA ASP A 198 1.15 16.46 4.69
C ASP A 198 1.39 15.33 5.70
N LEU A 199 2.59 14.76 5.76
CA LEU A 199 2.96 13.76 6.77
C LEU A 199 2.85 14.34 8.18
N LYS A 200 3.35 15.56 8.42
CA LYS A 200 3.27 16.20 9.74
C LYS A 200 1.84 16.49 10.17
N ASP A 201 1.00 16.87 9.23
CA ASP A 201 -0.42 17.09 9.46
C ASP A 201 -1.13 15.79 9.86
N TRP A 202 -0.83 14.67 9.20
CA TRP A 202 -1.38 13.37 9.60
C TRP A 202 -0.85 12.89 10.95
N GLU A 203 0.44 13.09 11.25
CA GLU A 203 1.04 12.75 12.55
C GLU A 203 0.32 13.49 13.71
N THR A 204 0.09 14.80 13.54
CA THR A 204 -0.40 15.68 14.61
C THR A 204 -1.92 15.74 14.70
N LYS A 205 -2.62 15.77 13.56
CA LYS A 205 -4.07 15.99 13.48
C LYS A 205 -4.85 14.71 13.16
N GLY A 206 -4.21 13.67 12.65
CA GLY A 206 -4.87 12.45 12.17
C GLY A 206 -5.77 11.78 13.22
N ASN A 207 -5.32 11.69 14.47
CA ASN A 207 -6.12 11.09 15.55
C ASN A 207 -7.41 11.86 15.84
N SER A 208 -7.38 13.20 15.75
CA SER A 208 -8.55 14.05 15.92
C SER A 208 -9.57 13.82 14.80
N VAL A 209 -9.10 13.71 13.55
CA VAL A 209 -9.95 13.39 12.39
C VAL A 209 -10.63 12.03 12.59
N LEU A 210 -9.87 10.98 12.93
CA LEU A 210 -10.43 9.64 13.15
C LEU A 210 -11.39 9.60 14.34
N PHE A 211 -11.14 10.36 15.39
CA PHE A 211 -12.03 10.45 16.54
C PHE A 211 -13.40 11.02 16.14
N ILE A 212 -13.42 12.09 15.34
CA ILE A 212 -14.66 12.68 14.83
C ILE A 212 -15.41 11.66 13.96
N LEU A 213 -14.72 10.98 13.04
CA LEU A 213 -15.34 9.98 12.15
C LEU A 213 -15.91 8.78 12.94
N ALA A 214 -15.16 8.25 13.89
CA ALA A 214 -15.60 7.13 14.71
C ALA A 214 -16.79 7.51 15.61
N ARG A 215 -16.73 8.68 16.27
CA ARG A 215 -17.82 9.18 17.14
C ARG A 215 -19.14 9.37 16.39
N ASN A 216 -19.08 9.75 15.12
CA ASN A 216 -20.26 9.91 14.27
C ASN A 216 -20.73 8.59 13.62
N GLY A 217 -20.12 7.45 13.96
CA GLY A 217 -20.43 6.15 13.37
C GLY A 217 -20.00 5.99 11.90
N ILE A 218 -19.29 6.98 11.36
CA ILE A 218 -18.83 7.01 9.96
C ILE A 218 -17.68 6.01 9.76
N LEU A 219 -16.91 5.72 10.80
CA LEU A 219 -15.74 4.84 10.72
C LEU A 219 -15.76 3.79 11.83
N ALA A 220 -15.55 2.53 11.46
CA ALA A 220 -15.36 1.43 12.39
C ALA A 220 -14.24 0.48 11.93
N ILE A 221 -13.63 -0.24 12.86
CA ILE A 221 -12.68 -1.31 12.56
C ILE A 221 -13.26 -2.63 13.03
N LYS A 222 -13.33 -3.61 12.13
CA LYS A 222 -13.72 -4.99 12.44
C LYS A 222 -12.57 -5.92 12.13
N LYS A 223 -12.13 -6.71 13.12
CA LYS A 223 -11.06 -7.68 12.94
C LYS A 223 -11.59 -9.10 13.17
N ASN A 224 -11.35 -9.98 12.20
CA ASN A 224 -11.57 -11.42 12.31
C ASN A 224 -10.20 -12.13 12.38
N SER A 225 -10.19 -13.46 12.60
CA SER A 225 -8.95 -14.26 12.77
C SER A 225 -7.92 -14.09 11.63
N HIS A 226 -8.39 -13.78 10.42
CA HIS A 226 -7.55 -13.70 9.21
C HIS A 226 -7.50 -12.32 8.54
N ARG A 227 -8.42 -11.40 8.87
CA ARG A 227 -8.60 -10.14 8.11
C ARG A 227 -8.96 -8.99 9.03
N CYS A 228 -8.46 -7.81 8.72
CA CYS A 228 -8.89 -6.55 9.32
C CYS A 228 -9.66 -5.73 8.30
N TYR A 229 -10.81 -5.22 8.71
CA TYR A 229 -11.72 -4.43 7.89
C TYR A 229 -11.82 -3.03 8.44
N ILE A 230 -11.58 -2.04 7.60
CA ILE A 230 -11.96 -0.65 7.89
C ILE A 230 -13.31 -0.44 7.21
N ILE A 231 -14.32 -0.14 8.02
CA ILE A 231 -15.69 0.05 7.58
C ILE A 231 -15.97 1.54 7.58
N TYR A 232 -16.32 2.07 6.42
CA TYR A 232 -16.81 3.43 6.28
C TYR A 232 -18.31 3.41 5.99
N THR A 233 -19.10 4.14 6.78
CA THR A 233 -20.54 4.31 6.55
C THR A 233 -20.82 5.70 6.01
N GLN A 234 -21.37 5.76 4.81
CA GLN A 234 -21.84 7.02 4.25
C GLN A 234 -23.30 7.25 4.67
N ARG A 235 -23.52 8.28 5.49
CA ARG A 235 -24.85 8.88 5.67
C ARG A 235 -24.93 10.07 4.71
N MET A 236 -25.64 9.92 3.60
CA MET A 236 -25.96 11.06 2.72
C MET A 236 -26.93 11.99 3.43
N TYR A 237 -26.41 12.93 4.21
CA TYR A 237 -27.15 14.11 4.61
C TYR A 237 -26.72 15.27 3.70
N ASN A 238 -27.69 15.99 3.13
CA ASN A 238 -27.47 17.29 2.50
C ASN A 238 -26.83 18.22 3.55
N LEU A 239 -25.50 18.33 3.53
CA LEU A 239 -24.73 19.11 4.49
C LEU A 239 -23.89 20.15 3.75
N CYS A 240 -24.02 21.40 4.19
CA CYS A 240 -23.44 22.62 3.63
C CYS A 240 -21.94 22.53 3.29
N ASP A 241 -21.56 23.39 2.34
CA ASP A 241 -20.34 23.48 1.51
C ASP A 241 -18.97 23.27 2.20
N VAL A 242 -18.88 23.35 3.53
CA VAL A 242 -17.61 23.18 4.27
C VAL A 242 -17.25 21.70 4.47
N ILE A 243 -18.24 20.81 4.57
CA ILE A 243 -18.00 19.36 4.74
C ILE A 243 -17.70 18.69 3.39
N GLN A 244 -18.17 19.28 2.29
CA GLN A 244 -18.07 18.71 0.95
C GLN A 244 -16.62 18.56 0.48
N TYR A 245 -15.72 19.50 0.82
CA TYR A 245 -14.29 19.41 0.50
C TYR A 245 -13.55 18.32 1.27
N SER A 246 -13.85 18.15 2.56
CA SER A 246 -13.27 17.07 3.38
C SER A 246 -13.79 15.68 2.94
N PHE A 247 -15.05 15.62 2.50
CA PHE A 247 -15.67 14.39 2.00
C PHE A 247 -15.17 14.01 0.60
N LEU A 248 -15.00 14.95 -0.34
CA LEU A 248 -14.50 14.64 -1.69
C LEU A 248 -13.05 14.11 -1.68
N ILE A 249 -12.20 14.65 -0.79
CA ILE A 249 -10.81 14.20 -0.61
C ILE A 249 -10.79 12.76 -0.08
N THR A 250 -11.78 12.37 0.74
CA THR A 250 -11.92 11.01 1.28
C THR A 250 -12.59 10.05 0.28
N TYR A 251 -13.50 10.54 -0.57
CA TYR A 251 -14.32 9.72 -1.47
C TYR A 251 -13.57 9.23 -2.71
N ARG A 252 -12.64 10.03 -3.26
CA ARG A 252 -11.82 9.60 -4.41
C ARG A 252 -10.66 8.67 -4.02
N SER A 253 -10.30 8.64 -2.74
CA SER A 253 -9.05 8.06 -2.24
C SER A 253 -9.24 6.74 -1.49
N MET A 254 -10.46 6.26 -1.22
CA MET A 254 -10.72 5.04 -0.42
C MET A 254 -11.01 3.76 -1.22
N PHE A 255 -10.66 3.68 -2.52
CA PHE A 255 -10.65 2.40 -3.23
C PHE A 255 -9.33 1.65 -2.95
N LEU A 256 -9.45 0.43 -2.44
CA LEU A 256 -8.38 -0.57 -2.35
C LEU A 256 -9.06 -1.95 -2.35
N PHE A 257 -8.70 -2.74 -3.37
CA PHE A 257 -9.11 -4.12 -3.70
C PHE A 257 -10.48 -4.30 -4.41
N ASP A 258 -10.41 -4.43 -5.74
CA ASP A 258 -11.35 -5.19 -6.56
C ASP A 258 -11.40 -6.66 -6.09
N ASP A 259 -12.51 -7.07 -5.49
CA ASP A 259 -13.10 -8.42 -5.64
C ASP A 259 -14.39 -8.57 -4.78
N LEU A 260 -15.35 -7.64 -4.93
CA LEU A 260 -16.72 -7.88 -4.48
C LEU A 260 -17.62 -8.08 -5.70
N LYS A 261 -17.87 -9.35 -6.03
CA LYS A 261 -18.99 -9.74 -6.90
C LYS A 261 -20.25 -9.00 -6.43
N ARG A 262 -20.81 -8.17 -7.31
CA ARG A 262 -22.11 -7.51 -7.09
C ARG A 262 -23.15 -8.60 -6.76
N PRO A 263 -23.90 -8.50 -5.65
CA PRO A 263 -25.12 -9.29 -5.50
C PRO A 263 -26.13 -8.82 -6.54
N ASN A 264 -26.71 -9.78 -7.26
CA ASN A 264 -27.75 -9.54 -8.26
C ASN A 264 -28.93 -8.75 -7.67
N THR A 265 -29.39 -7.79 -8.48
CA THR A 265 -30.71 -7.14 -8.50
C THR A 265 -31.65 -7.46 -7.34
N MET A 266 -31.85 -6.49 -6.44
CA MET A 266 -33.04 -6.41 -5.59
C MET A 266 -33.79 -5.11 -5.87
N ASN A 267 -35.10 -5.27 -5.99
CA ASN A 267 -36.09 -4.32 -6.48
C ASN A 267 -36.18 -3.05 -5.61
N ILE A 268 -36.32 -1.90 -6.26
CA ILE A 268 -36.24 -0.57 -5.67
C ILE A 268 -37.56 -0.24 -4.98
N ASN A 269 -37.52 -0.08 -3.66
CA ASN A 269 -38.45 0.77 -2.91
C ASN A 269 -37.71 1.43 -1.75
N CYS A 270 -37.98 2.72 -1.56
CA CYS A 270 -37.25 3.71 -0.76
C CYS A 270 -36.74 3.22 0.61
N ILE A 271 -35.43 2.99 0.72
CA ILE A 271 -34.68 2.85 1.98
C ILE A 271 -33.39 3.67 1.81
N PRO A 272 -32.92 4.46 2.80
CA PRO A 272 -31.64 5.16 2.69
C PRO A 272 -30.53 4.13 2.48
N ILE A 273 -29.94 4.11 1.29
CA ILE A 273 -28.85 3.21 0.93
C ILE A 273 -27.64 3.62 1.77
N THR A 274 -27.42 2.90 2.87
CA THR A 274 -26.16 2.97 3.61
C THR A 274 -25.14 2.21 2.79
N ALA A 275 -24.28 2.92 2.06
CA ALA A 275 -23.14 2.30 1.40
C ALA A 275 -22.06 2.01 2.46
N TYR A 276 -21.70 0.73 2.60
CA TYR A 276 -20.56 0.29 3.41
C TYR A 276 -19.37 0.10 2.48
N ILE A 277 -18.33 0.90 2.64
CA ILE A 277 -17.04 0.62 2.00
C ILE A 277 -16.23 -0.22 2.99
N ILE A 278 -15.85 -1.43 2.58
CA ILE A 278 -15.08 -2.37 3.38
C ILE A 278 -13.68 -2.46 2.77
N LEU A 279 -12.70 -1.84 3.42
CA LEU A 279 -11.29 -2.02 3.07
C LEU A 279 -10.73 -3.24 3.79
N CYS A 280 -10.28 -4.24 3.04
CA CYS A 280 -9.68 -5.44 3.60
C CYS A 280 -8.16 -5.32 3.65
N VAL A 281 -7.58 -5.32 4.87
CA VAL A 281 -6.16 -5.53 5.08
C VAL A 281 -5.95 -7.03 5.30
N SER A 282 -5.42 -7.72 4.29
CA SER A 282 -5.07 -9.14 4.38
C SER A 282 -3.74 -9.30 5.11
N LYS A 283 -3.62 -10.36 5.94
CA LYS A 283 -2.31 -10.83 6.39
C LYS A 283 -1.52 -11.26 5.14
N SER A 284 -0.43 -10.56 4.83
CA SER A 284 0.63 -11.05 3.92
C SER A 284 1.49 -12.08 4.63
#